data_AF-A0A158KCU0-F1
#
_entry.id   AF-A0A158KCU0-F1
#
_cell.length_a   1.000
_cell.length_b   1.000
_cell.length_c   1.000
_cell.angle_alpha   90.00
_cell.angle_beta   90.00
_cell.angle_gamma   90.00
#
_symmetry.space_group_name_H-M   'P 1'
#
loop_
_entity.id
_entity.type
_entity.pdbx_description
1 polymer ?
#
loop_
_entity_poly.entity_id
_entity_poly.type
_entity_poly.pdbx_seq_one_letter_code
_entity_poly.pdbx_strand_id
1 'polypeptide(L)'
;MNLVQSLERLGFEVDQAKADVVVVGGGGAASQAAVSAAQAGSKVLVLAKAPVGQGGSTVHGASEIMSMGASGYGSQEDSPTVHYEDTMRPAGGFIDRDLVRAGRRRACAHGRSDQARRAVRSHR
;
A
#
# COMPACT_ATOMS: atom_id res chain seq x y z
N MET A 1 33.89 -3.55 17.24
CA MET A 1 33.26 -4.76 16.67
C MET A 1 31.89 -4.36 16.16
N ASN A 2 31.57 -4.65 14.90
CA ASN A 2 30.30 -4.23 14.30
C ASN A 2 29.24 -5.35 14.37
N LEU A 3 27.98 -5.01 14.09
CA LEU A 3 26.84 -5.93 14.18
C LEU A 3 27.05 -7.20 13.33
N VAL A 4 27.59 -7.05 12.12
CA VAL A 4 27.84 -8.16 11.19
C VAL A 4 28.83 -9.16 11.79
N GLN A 5 29.97 -8.67 12.27
CA GLN A 5 31.01 -9.48 12.92
C GLN A 5 30.48 -10.23 14.15
N SER A 6 29.51 -9.64 14.87
CA SER A 6 28.85 -10.30 16.01
C SER A 6 27.91 -11.41 15.56
N LEU A 7 27.12 -11.20 14.50
CA LEU A 7 26.18 -12.20 13.97
C LEU A 7 26.93 -13.39 13.35
N GLU A 8 28.01 -13.13 12.60
CA GLU A 8 28.85 -14.17 12.00
C GLU A 8 29.50 -15.07 13.08
N ARG A 9 29.97 -14.51 14.19
CA ARG A 9 30.51 -15.29 15.31
C ARG A 9 29.47 -16.16 16.01
N LEU A 10 28.19 -15.80 15.92
CA LEU A 10 27.08 -16.62 16.41
C LEU A 10 26.68 -17.71 15.42
N GLY A 11 27.37 -17.83 14.27
CA GLY A 11 27.11 -18.84 13.25
C GLY A 11 26.00 -18.47 12.26
N PHE A 12 25.57 -17.21 12.23
CA PHE A 12 24.60 -16.73 11.24
C PHE A 12 25.32 -16.25 9.99
N GLU A 13 24.86 -16.69 8.81
CA GLU A 13 25.21 -16.06 7.54
C GLU A 13 24.49 -14.71 7.42
N VAL A 14 25.24 -13.68 7.04
CA VAL A 14 24.72 -12.30 6.92
C VAL A 14 24.78 -11.85 5.47
N ASP A 15 23.61 -11.61 4.88
CA ASP A 15 23.52 -10.94 3.58
C ASP A 15 23.49 -9.42 3.77
N GLN A 16 24.23 -8.71 2.93
CA GLN A 16 24.37 -7.26 2.99
C GLN A 16 24.00 -6.63 1.65
N ALA A 17 22.99 -5.77 1.68
CA ALA A 17 22.53 -5.02 0.51
C ALA A 17 22.48 -3.51 0.81
N LYS A 18 22.78 -2.70 -0.21
CA LYS A 18 22.64 -1.23 -0.16
C LYS A 18 21.49 -0.79 -1.05
N ALA A 19 20.63 0.07 -0.49
CA ALA A 19 19.49 0.68 -1.16
C ALA A 19 19.29 2.10 -0.61
N ASP A 20 18.64 2.95 -1.39
CA ASP A 20 18.23 4.29 -0.95
C ASP A 20 16.97 4.20 -0.08
N VAL A 21 16.09 3.23 -0.38
CA VAL A 21 14.85 2.96 0.35
C VAL A 21 14.73 1.46 0.62
N VAL A 22 14.43 1.10 1.87
CA VAL A 22 14.08 -0.27 2.27
C VAL A 22 12.60 -0.32 2.63
N VAL A 23 11.87 -1.23 1.99
CA VAL A 23 10.45 -1.49 2.26
C VAL A 23 10.34 -2.86 2.91
N VAL A 24 9.70 -2.92 4.09
CA VAL A 24 9.49 -4.16 4.84
C VAL A 24 8.04 -4.60 4.70
N GLY A 25 7.82 -5.76 4.10
CA GLY A 25 6.51 -6.34 3.80
C GLY A 25 6.31 -6.57 2.30
N GLY A 26 5.44 -7.54 1.96
CA GLY A 26 5.11 -7.90 0.57
C GLY A 26 3.63 -7.69 0.20
N GLY A 27 2.88 -6.95 1.01
CA GLY A 27 1.47 -6.64 0.79
C GLY A 27 1.27 -5.40 -0.10
N GLY A 28 0.01 -5.04 -0.36
CA GLY A 28 -0.35 -3.94 -1.26
C GLY A 28 0.26 -2.59 -0.94
N ALA A 29 0.21 -2.18 0.33
CA ALA A 29 0.82 -0.93 0.79
C ALA A 29 2.35 -0.90 0.56
N ALA A 30 3.02 -2.04 0.79
CA ALA A 30 4.46 -2.17 0.55
C ALA A 30 4.77 -2.10 -0.95
N SER A 31 3.99 -2.77 -1.80
CA SER A 31 4.12 -2.68 -3.26
C SER A 31 3.91 -1.25 -3.76
N GLN A 32 2.92 -0.53 -3.25
CA GLN A 32 2.68 0.88 -3.59
C GLN A 32 3.84 1.78 -3.16
N ALA A 33 4.37 1.59 -1.95
CA ALA A 33 5.53 2.33 -1.47
C ALA A 33 6.77 2.05 -2.32
N ALA A 34 7.03 0.78 -2.65
CA ALA A 34 8.17 0.38 -3.46
C ALA A 34 8.09 0.94 -4.88
N VAL A 35 6.92 0.85 -5.53
CA VAL A 35 6.71 1.41 -6.87
C VAL A 35 6.86 2.94 -6.85
N SER A 36 6.25 3.62 -5.88
CA SER A 36 6.34 5.08 -5.77
C SER A 36 7.77 5.56 -5.57
N ALA A 37 8.56 4.88 -4.73
CA ALA A 37 9.96 5.20 -4.51
C ALA A 37 10.82 4.93 -5.76
N ALA A 38 10.58 3.80 -6.43
CA ALA A 38 11.28 3.48 -7.67
C ALA A 38 10.97 4.48 -8.80
N GLN A 39 9.71 4.92 -8.93
CA GLN A 39 9.30 5.95 -9.88
C GLN A 39 9.93 7.32 -9.59
N ALA A 40 10.25 7.59 -8.32
CA ALA A 40 11.00 8.78 -7.91
C ALA A 40 12.53 8.64 -8.15
N GLY A 41 12.99 7.51 -8.70
CA GLY A 41 14.39 7.28 -9.05
C GLY A 41 15.24 6.62 -7.95
N SER A 42 14.64 6.20 -6.84
CA SER A 42 15.36 5.51 -5.76
C SER A 42 15.70 4.05 -6.11
N LYS A 43 16.87 3.57 -5.68
CA LYS A 43 17.15 2.13 -5.58
C LYS A 43 16.41 1.56 -4.37
N VAL A 44 15.43 0.71 -4.64
CA VAL A 44 14.54 0.14 -3.60
C VAL A 44 14.88 -1.32 -3.32
N LEU A 45 14.97 -1.69 -2.05
CA LEU A 45 15.03 -3.08 -1.58
C LEU A 45 13.73 -3.44 -0.85
N VAL A 46 13.07 -4.51 -1.29
CA VAL A 46 11.85 -5.02 -0.64
C VAL A 46 12.18 -6.30 0.12
N LEU A 47 11.84 -6.33 1.40
CA LEU A 47 12.00 -7.50 2.28
C LEU A 47 10.64 -8.11 2.57
N ALA A 48 10.39 -9.32 2.07
CA ALA A 48 9.13 -10.02 2.27
C ALA A 48 9.39 -11.43 2.83
N LYS A 49 8.71 -11.77 3.93
CA LYS A 49 8.79 -13.11 4.55
C LYS A 49 8.17 -14.20 3.68
N ALA A 50 7.08 -13.86 2.99
CA ALA A 50 6.41 -14.74 2.04
C ALA A 50 6.63 -14.23 0.62
N PRO A 51 6.53 -15.09 -0.41
CA PRO A 51 6.59 -14.64 -1.81
C PRO A 51 5.60 -13.50 -2.08
N VAL A 52 6.06 -12.51 -2.84
CA VAL A 52 5.21 -11.39 -3.26
C VAL A 52 3.98 -11.93 -3.99
N GLY A 53 2.80 -11.44 -3.63
CA GLY A 53 1.52 -11.91 -4.19
C GLY A 53 0.97 -13.19 -3.56
N GLN A 54 1.64 -13.78 -2.57
CA GLN A 54 1.14 -14.97 -1.85
C GLN A 54 0.93 -14.74 -0.34
N GLY A 55 1.49 -13.66 0.21
CA GLY A 55 1.39 -13.35 1.64
C GLY A 55 0.52 -12.13 1.97
N GLY A 56 0.05 -12.07 3.21
CA GLY A 56 -0.68 -10.93 3.77
C GLY A 56 -2.16 -10.86 3.37
N SER A 57 -2.86 -9.86 3.91
CA SER A 57 -4.31 -9.72 3.72
C SER A 57 -4.71 -9.24 2.32
N THR A 58 -3.82 -8.49 1.64
CA THR A 58 -4.08 -7.96 0.30
C THR A 58 -4.39 -9.05 -0.73
N VAL A 59 -3.66 -10.16 -0.69
CA VAL A 59 -3.84 -11.29 -1.63
C VAL A 59 -5.25 -11.88 -1.55
N HIS A 60 -5.89 -11.75 -0.40
CA HIS A 60 -7.24 -12.24 -0.15
C HIS A 60 -8.34 -11.23 -0.53
N GLY A 61 -7.99 -10.11 -1.16
CA GLY A 61 -8.94 -9.10 -1.67
C GLY A 61 -9.65 -8.27 -0.59
N ALA A 62 -9.35 -8.48 0.70
CA ALA A 62 -10.14 -7.94 1.80
C ALA A 62 -9.90 -6.44 2.07
N SER A 63 -8.71 -5.91 1.79
CA SER A 63 -8.31 -4.60 2.34
C SER A 63 -8.30 -3.43 1.35
N GLU A 64 -8.19 -3.69 0.04
CA GLU A 64 -8.00 -2.62 -0.95
C GLU A 64 -9.30 -2.14 -1.61
N ILE A 65 -10.32 -2.99 -1.64
CA ILE A 65 -11.59 -2.71 -2.32
C ILE A 65 -12.47 -1.76 -1.49
N MET A 66 -12.29 -1.72 -0.17
CA MET A 66 -13.15 -0.96 0.74
C MET A 66 -13.15 0.56 0.52
N SER A 67 -12.14 1.10 -0.17
CA SER A 67 -12.04 2.53 -0.48
C SER A 67 -12.36 2.86 -1.96
N MET A 68 -12.78 1.86 -2.76
CA MET A 68 -13.16 2.06 -4.16
C MET A 68 -14.37 2.98 -4.31
N GLY A 69 -15.33 2.91 -3.38
CA GLY A 69 -16.50 3.78 -3.34
C GLY A 69 -16.15 5.27 -3.30
N ALA A 70 -15.04 5.64 -2.64
CA ALA A 70 -14.55 7.02 -2.60
C ALA A 70 -14.21 7.60 -3.99
N SER A 71 -14.04 6.76 -5.01
CA SER A 71 -13.84 7.18 -6.40
C SER A 71 -15.13 7.34 -7.21
N GLY A 72 -16.31 7.13 -6.59
CA GLY A 72 -17.61 7.06 -7.26
C GLY A 72 -17.86 5.72 -7.97
N TYR A 73 -17.12 4.67 -7.58
CA TYR A 73 -17.31 3.33 -8.14
C TYR A 73 -18.58 2.69 -7.58
N GLY A 74 -19.48 2.23 -8.45
CA GLY A 74 -20.74 1.59 -8.06
C GLY A 74 -21.92 2.56 -8.03
N SER A 75 -21.95 3.50 -7.08
CA SER A 75 -23.01 4.52 -6.97
C SER A 75 -22.51 5.91 -7.33
N GLN A 76 -23.30 6.68 -8.07
CA GLN A 76 -23.04 8.10 -8.34
C GLN A 76 -23.25 8.99 -7.11
N GLU A 77 -23.93 8.48 -6.10
CA GLU A 77 -24.16 9.18 -4.83
C GLU A 77 -22.95 9.06 -3.90
N ASP A 78 -22.04 8.11 -4.15
CA ASP A 78 -20.82 7.98 -3.37
C ASP A 78 -19.80 9.04 -3.77
N SER A 79 -19.09 9.55 -2.78
CA SER A 79 -18.13 10.63 -2.97
C SER A 79 -17.00 10.55 -1.96
N PRO A 80 -15.87 11.23 -2.23
CA PRO A 80 -14.79 11.32 -1.26
C PRO A 80 -15.25 11.91 0.09
N THR A 81 -16.25 12.80 0.07
CA THR A 81 -16.80 13.40 1.30
C THR A 81 -17.60 12.37 2.09
N VAL A 82 -18.47 11.61 1.43
CA VAL A 82 -19.26 10.52 2.05
C VAL A 82 -18.32 9.48 2.67
N HIS A 83 -17.29 9.03 1.94
CA HIS A 83 -16.29 8.09 2.47
C HIS A 83 -15.56 8.62 3.72
N TYR A 84 -15.22 9.91 3.75
CA TYR A 84 -14.60 10.53 4.92
C TYR A 84 -15.54 10.54 6.12
N GLU A 85 -16.80 10.93 5.91
CA GLU A 85 -17.81 10.97 6.97
C GLU A 85 -18.10 9.58 7.52
N ASP A 86 -18.23 8.56 6.67
CA ASP A 86 -18.45 7.18 7.07
C ASP A 86 -17.24 6.57 7.78
N THR A 87 -16.03 7.04 7.50
CA THR A 87 -14.83 6.66 8.26
C THR A 87 -14.79 7.36 9.62
N MET A 88 -15.12 8.65 9.68
CA MET A 88 -15.00 9.46 10.90
C MET A 88 -16.15 9.27 11.90
N ARG A 89 -17.37 8.97 11.43
CA ARG A 89 -18.56 8.78 12.27
C ARG A 89 -18.40 7.66 13.30
N PRO A 90 -18.02 6.42 12.94
CA PRO A 90 -17.79 5.35 13.91
C PRO A 90 -16.46 5.52 14.68
N ALA A 91 -15.53 6.34 14.18
CA ALA A 91 -14.22 6.53 14.78
C ALA A 91 -14.25 7.20 16.15
N GLY A 92 -15.33 7.88 16.53
CA GLY A 92 -15.50 8.49 17.86
C GLY A 92 -14.43 9.51 18.25
N GLY A 93 -13.66 10.04 17.29
CA GLY A 93 -12.54 10.96 17.53
C GLY A 93 -11.18 10.31 17.77
N PHE A 94 -11.06 8.98 17.71
CA PHE A 94 -9.80 8.25 17.98
C PHE A 94 -8.87 8.12 16.76
N ILE A 95 -9.31 8.58 15.58
CA ILE A 95 -8.52 8.49 14.34
C ILE A 95 -8.03 9.88 13.96
N ASP A 96 -6.76 9.95 13.56
CA ASP A 96 -6.15 11.16 13.02
C ASP A 96 -6.85 11.59 11.71
N ARG A 97 -7.47 12.77 11.74
CA ARG A 97 -8.25 13.34 10.63
C ARG A 97 -7.40 13.58 9.40
N ASP A 98 -6.14 13.97 9.56
CA ASP A 98 -5.27 14.29 8.44
C ASP A 98 -4.80 13.01 7.75
N LEU A 99 -4.61 11.92 8.48
CA LEU A 99 -4.38 10.60 7.89
C LEU A 99 -5.60 10.11 7.08
N VAL A 100 -6.83 10.28 7.58
CA VAL A 100 -8.04 9.92 6.83
C VAL A 100 -8.17 10.76 5.55
N ARG A 101 -7.89 12.06 5.62
CA ARG A 101 -7.86 12.95 4.45
C ARG A 101 -6.81 12.55 3.42
N ALA A 102 -5.62 12.15 3.88
CA ALA A 102 -4.54 11.70 3.02
C ALA A 102 -4.88 10.36 2.33
N GLY A 103 -5.41 9.40 3.09
CA GLY A 103 -5.88 8.11 2.58
C GLY A 103 -6.96 8.27 1.51
N ARG A 104 -7.95 9.13 1.77
CA ARG A 104 -9.01 9.49 0.82
C ARG A 104 -8.46 9.95 -0.53
N ARG A 105 -7.51 10.89 -0.53
CA ARG A 105 -6.95 11.44 -1.79
C ARG A 105 -6.32 10.34 -2.65
N ARG A 106 -5.60 9.40 -2.02
CA ARG A 106 -4.99 8.26 -2.71
C ARG A 106 -6.05 7.30 -3.24
N ALA A 107 -7.06 6.97 -2.45
CA ALA A 107 -8.16 6.09 -2.87
C ALA A 107 -8.89 6.60 -4.12
N CYS A 108 -9.20 7.90 -4.17
CA CYS A 108 -9.85 8.50 -5.34
C CYS A 108 -8.96 8.46 -6.60
N ALA A 109 -7.64 8.60 -6.45
CA ALA A 109 -6.70 8.56 -7.57
C ALA A 109 -6.50 7.12 -8.09
N HIS A 110 -6.35 6.16 -7.18
CA HIS A 110 -6.22 4.74 -7.50
C HIS A 110 -7.48 4.16 -8.11
N GLY A 111 -8.66 4.42 -7.51
CA GLY A 111 -9.94 3.89 -8.02
C GLY A 111 -10.24 4.36 -9.45
N ARG A 112 -9.93 5.61 -9.79
CA ARG A 112 -10.04 6.13 -11.16
C ARG A 112 -9.06 5.47 -12.13
N SER A 113 -7.83 5.23 -11.68
CA SER A 113 -6.79 4.58 -12.50
C SER A 113 -7.16 3.12 -12.81
N ASP A 114 -7.70 2.40 -11.83
CA ASP A 114 -8.16 1.03 -11.99
C ASP A 114 -9.42 0.93 -12.86
N GLN A 115 -10.38 1.84 -12.68
CA GLN A 115 -11.54 1.94 -13.57
C GLN A 115 -11.13 2.16 -15.03
N ALA A 116 -10.22 3.12 -15.28
CA ALA A 116 -9.71 3.39 -16.63
C ALA A 116 -9.03 2.15 -17.25
N ARG A 117 -8.21 1.42 -16.46
CA ARG A 117 -7.55 0.18 -16.93
C ARG A 117 -8.54 -0.94 -17.20
N ARG A 118 -9.63 -1.06 -16.43
CA ARG A 118 -10.69 -2.06 -16.66
C ARG A 118 -11.54 -1.73 -17.89
N ALA A 119 -11.91 -0.48 -18.09
CA ALA A 119 -12.67 -0.03 -19.27
C ALA A 119 -11.91 -0.29 -20.59
N VAL A 120 -10.59 -0.10 -20.58
CA VAL A 120 -9.73 -0.41 -21.75
C VAL A 120 -9.64 -1.93 -22.02
N ARG A 121 -9.73 -2.77 -20.97
CA ARG A 121 -9.69 -4.23 -21.10
C ARG A 121 -11.02 -4.84 -21.53
N SER A 122 -12.16 -4.19 -21.27
CA SER A 122 -13.48 -4.65 -21.74
C SER A 122 -13.77 -4.33 -23.22
N HIS A 123 -12.86 -3.63 -23.90
CA HIS A 123 -12.93 -3.32 -25.33
C HIS A 123 -11.87 -4.06 -26.17
N ARG A 124 -11.29 -5.14 -25.63
CA ARG A 124 -10.51 -6.15 -26.36
C ARG A 124 -11.18 -7.50 -26.22
#